data_AF-A0A7C5RXF0-F1
#
_entry.id   AF-A0A7C5RXF0-F1
#
_cell.length_a   1.000
_cell.length_b   1.000
_cell.length_c   1.000
_cell.angle_alpha   90.00
_cell.angle_beta   90.00
_cell.angle_gamma   90.00
#
_symmetry.space_group_name_H-M   'P 1'
#
loop_
_entity.id
_entity.type
_entity.pdbx_description
1 polymer ?
#
loop_
_entity_poly.entity_id
_entity_poly.type
_entity_poly.pdbx_seq_one_letter_code
_entity_poly.pdbx_strand_id
1 'polypeptide(L)'
;MKKWIPAILNFIIWGSGYVYNRQRFFLGIGLIISTILVHIPILYHHIVYYLEMPGLLIMISHIMISFLLAYDAYKEAEKLEKI
;
A
#
# COMPACT_ATOMS: atom_id res chain seq x y z
N MET A 1 15.12 -7.90 -11.82
CA MET A 1 13.92 -8.25 -11.01
C MET A 1 12.71 -7.74 -11.75
N LYS A 2 11.69 -8.55 -12.06
CA LYS A 2 10.56 -8.06 -12.89
C LYS A 2 9.83 -6.89 -12.18
N LYS A 3 9.86 -5.71 -12.80
CA LYS A 3 9.32 -4.43 -12.27
C LYS A 3 7.87 -4.46 -11.78
N TRP A 4 7.05 -5.32 -12.38
CA TRP A 4 5.64 -5.45 -12.05
C TRP A 4 5.39 -6.18 -10.72
N ILE A 5 6.34 -6.99 -10.23
CA ILE A 5 6.20 -7.70 -8.95
C ILE A 5 6.06 -6.70 -7.79
N PRO A 6 7.00 -5.76 -7.56
CA PRO A 6 6.85 -4.79 -6.48
C PRO A 6 5.63 -3.88 -6.65
N ALA A 7 5.20 -3.61 -7.88
CA ALA A 7 3.98 -2.83 -8.14
C ALA A 7 2.71 -3.56 -7.65
N ILE A 8 2.55 -4.83 -8.03
CA ILE A 8 1.41 -5.66 -7.58
C ILE A 8 1.43 -5.82 -6.06
N LEU A 9 2.61 -6.06 -5.49
CA LEU A 9 2.77 -6.18 -4.04
C LEU A 9 2.28 -4.90 -3.34
N ASN A 10 2.75 -3.72 -3.76
CA ASN A 10 2.33 -2.44 -3.17
C ASN A 10 0.86 -2.09 -3.42
N PHE A 11 0.25 -2.60 -4.49
CA PHE A 11 -1.18 -2.40 -4.75
C PHE A 11 -2.04 -3.16 -3.72
N ILE A 12 -1.67 -4.41 -3.41
CA ILE A 12 -2.45 -5.28 -2.52
C ILE A 12 -2.14 -4.99 -1.04
N ILE A 13 -0.85 -4.88 -0.70
CA ILE A 13 -0.38 -4.61 0.65
C ILE A 13 0.60 -3.45 0.57
N TRP A 14 0.18 -2.27 1.03
CA TRP A 14 1.01 -1.08 0.94
C TRP A 14 2.36 -1.31 1.63
N GLY A 15 3.43 -0.94 0.95
CA GLY A 15 4.80 -1.05 1.46
C GLY A 15 5.52 -2.37 1.16
N SER A 16 4.80 -3.44 0.84
CA SER A 16 5.42 -4.76 0.59
C SER A 16 6.31 -4.79 -0.66
N GLY A 17 6.01 -4.01 -1.68
CA GLY A 17 6.83 -3.83 -2.87
C GLY A 17 8.16 -3.13 -2.58
N TYR A 18 8.18 -2.16 -1.68
CA TYR A 18 9.41 -1.47 -1.22
C TYR A 18 10.30 -2.38 -0.37
N VAL A 19 9.69 -3.25 0.44
CA VAL A 19 10.42 -4.28 1.18
C VAL A 19 11.03 -5.30 0.21
N TYR A 20 10.27 -5.73 -0.79
CA TYR A 20 10.71 -6.71 -1.78
C TYR A 20 11.91 -6.22 -2.61
N ASN A 21 11.85 -5.00 -3.14
CA ASN A 21 12.94 -4.44 -3.94
C ASN A 21 14.08 -3.85 -3.09
N ARG A 22 13.96 -3.90 -1.75
CA ARG A 22 14.87 -3.31 -0.74
C ARG A 22 15.12 -1.82 -0.89
N GLN A 23 14.34 -1.13 -1.72
CA GLN A 23 14.40 0.32 -1.88
C GLN A 23 13.37 0.96 -0.97
N ARG A 24 13.80 1.96 -0.19
CA ARG A 24 12.94 2.63 0.81
C ARG A 24 12.39 1.65 1.85
N PHE A 25 13.21 0.71 2.31
CA PHE A 25 12.81 -0.36 3.24
C PHE A 25 12.05 0.13 4.48
N PHE A 26 12.52 1.19 5.13
CA PHE A 26 11.85 1.77 6.31
C PHE A 26 10.48 2.36 5.99
N LEU A 27 10.32 3.01 4.82
CA LEU A 27 9.02 3.48 4.34
C LEU A 27 8.11 2.28 4.08
N GLY A 28 8.64 1.20 3.49
CA GLY A 28 7.92 -0.05 3.27
C GLY A 28 7.36 -0.65 4.57
N ILE A 29 8.20 -0.77 5.60
CA ILE A 29 7.74 -1.25 6.92
C ILE A 29 6.68 -0.31 7.51
N GLY A 30 6.91 1.00 7.47
CA GLY A 30 5.95 1.98 7.96
C GLY A 30 4.58 1.82 7.30
N LEU A 31 4.55 1.69 5.97
CA LEU A 31 3.32 1.49 5.20
C LEU A 31 2.63 0.15 5.49
N ILE A 32 3.38 -0.92 5.74
CA ILE A 32 2.80 -2.21 6.16
C ILE A 32 2.12 -2.05 7.52
N ILE A 33 2.79 -1.42 8.49
CA ILE A 33 2.22 -1.14 9.82
C ILE A 33 0.97 -0.26 9.68
N SER A 34 1.03 0.81 8.89
CA SER A 34 -0.13 1.67 8.63
C SER A 34 -1.29 0.90 7.98
N THR A 35 -1.00 0.00 7.03
CA THR A 35 -2.03 -0.85 6.42
C THR A 35 -2.73 -1.69 7.47
N ILE A 36 -1.97 -2.34 8.36
CA ILE A 36 -2.52 -3.15 9.45
C ILE A 36 -3.39 -2.28 10.37
N LEU A 37 -2.88 -1.12 10.82
CA LEU A 37 -3.61 -0.24 11.74
C LEU A 37 -4.90 0.32 11.13
N VAL A 38 -4.91 0.65 9.83
CA VAL A 38 -6.10 1.15 9.13
C VAL A 38 -7.16 0.06 8.94
N HIS A 39 -6.76 -1.20 8.74
CA HIS A 39 -7.69 -2.30 8.43
C HIS A 39 -8.09 -3.13 9.66
N ILE A 40 -7.32 -3.09 10.75
CA ILE A 40 -7.66 -3.76 12.02
C ILE A 40 -9.10 -3.45 12.47
N PRO A 41 -9.59 -2.19 12.45
CA PRO A 41 -10.95 -1.88 12.89
C PRO A 41 -12.04 -2.60 12.10
N ILE A 42 -11.80 -2.96 10.84
CA ILE A 42 -12.74 -3.71 9.99
C ILE A 42 -12.99 -5.12 10.56
N LEU A 43 -11.98 -5.72 11.20
CA LEU A 43 -12.09 -7.05 11.80
C LEU A 43 -12.95 -7.06 13.07
N TYR A 44 -13.07 -5.93 13.75
CA TYR A 44 -13.82 -5.77 15.00
C TYR A 44 -15.19 -5.12 14.76
N HIS A 45 -15.90 -5.60 13.73
CA HIS A 45 -17.16 -5.11 13.13
C HIS A 45 -18.29 -4.61 14.08
N HIS A 46 -18.17 -4.84 15.39
CA HIS A 46 -19.15 -4.45 16.41
C HIS A 46 -18.73 -3.25 17.29
N ILE A 47 -17.49 -2.73 17.20
CA ILE A 47 -16.94 -1.83 18.23
C ILE A 47 -16.80 -0.36 17.80
N VAL A 48 -16.74 -0.02 16.51
CA VAL A 48 -16.34 1.33 16.12
C VAL A 48 -17.42 2.03 15.33
N TYR A 49 -18.02 3.02 15.98
CA TYR A 49 -18.79 4.11 15.37
C TYR A 49 -18.16 4.49 14.03
N TYR A 50 -18.93 4.31 12.97
CA TYR A 50 -18.62 4.83 11.65
C TYR A 50 -18.24 6.31 11.84
N LEU A 51 -16.98 6.66 11.64
CA LEU A 51 -16.66 7.99 11.13
C LEU A 51 -17.58 8.13 9.91
N GLU A 52 -18.56 9.04 9.98
CA GLU A 52 -19.63 9.22 8.97
C GLU A 52 -19.10 9.72 7.62
N MET A 53 -17.88 9.34 7.25
CA MET A 53 -17.40 9.51 5.89
C MET A 53 -18.16 8.55 4.97
N PRO A 54 -18.58 9.02 3.78
CA PRO A 54 -19.21 8.15 2.80
C PRO A 54 -18.30 6.96 2.50
N GLY A 55 -18.78 5.72 2.69
CA GLY A 55 -17.98 4.52 2.42
C GLY A 55 -17.43 4.49 0.99
N LEU A 56 -18.15 5.10 0.04
CA LEU A 56 -17.69 5.31 -1.34
C LEU A 56 -16.42 6.17 -1.41
N LEU A 57 -16.33 7.25 -0.63
CA LEU A 57 -15.16 8.13 -0.61
C LEU A 57 -13.94 7.41 -0.03
N ILE A 58 -14.12 6.62 1.04
CA ILE A 58 -13.06 5.78 1.61
C ILE A 58 -12.57 4.76 0.57
N MET A 59 -13.50 4.06 -0.10
CA MET A 59 -13.16 3.09 -1.14
C MET A 59 -12.38 3.73 -2.30
N ILE A 60 -12.85 4.88 -2.81
CA ILE A 60 -12.16 5.61 -3.88
C ILE A 60 -10.76 6.02 -3.43
N SER A 61 -10.64 6.58 -2.22
CA SER A 61 -9.36 7.02 -1.67
C SER A 61 -8.39 5.86 -1.50
N HIS A 62 -8.88 4.69 -1.06
CA HIS A 62 -8.12 3.45 -0.92
C HIS A 62 -7.60 2.95 -2.28
N ILE A 63 -8.47 2.89 -3.29
CA ILE A 63 -8.06 2.51 -4.65
C ILE A 63 -7.01 3.48 -5.19
N MET A 64 -7.24 4.80 -5.03
CA MET A 64 -6.31 5.83 -5.48
C MET A 64 -4.93 5.69 -4.84
N ILE A 65 -4.84 5.56 -3.52
CA ILE A 65 -3.55 5.43 -2.84
C ILE A 65 -2.84 4.12 -3.19
N SER A 66 -3.59 3.03 -3.37
CA SER A 66 -3.05 1.75 -3.82
C SER A 66 -2.42 1.86 -5.22
N PHE A 67 -3.08 2.56 -6.16
CA PHE A 67 -2.51 2.83 -7.48
C PHE A 67 -1.26 3.71 -7.42
N LEU A 68 -1.28 4.78 -6.60
CA LEU A 68 -0.12 5.68 -6.46
C LEU A 68 1.11 4.95 -5.91
N LEU A 69 0.93 4.11 -4.88
CA LEU A 69 2.02 3.33 -4.28
C LEU A 69 2.52 2.21 -5.20
N ALA A 70 1.63 1.59 -5.98
CA ALA A 70 2.00 0.61 -6.98
C ALA A 70 2.84 1.25 -8.11
N TYR A 71 2.43 2.44 -8.57
CA TYR A 71 3.16 3.20 -9.59
C TYR A 71 4.55 3.64 -9.12
N ASP A 72 4.67 4.16 -7.89
CA ASP A 72 5.98 4.53 -7.33
C ASP A 72 6.90 3.30 -7.18
N ALA A 73 6.39 2.17 -6.65
CA ALA A 73 7.18 0.92 -6.59
C ALA A 73 7.62 0.41 -7.96
N TYR A 74 6.75 0.49 -8.97
CA TYR A 74 7.11 0.14 -10.35
C TYR A 74 8.27 1.01 -10.85
N LYS A 75 8.18 2.33 -10.65
CA LYS A 75 9.21 3.28 -11.08
C LYS A 75 10.52 3.09 -10.33
N GLU A 76 10.47 2.74 -9.06
CA GLU A 76 11.67 2.45 -8.28
C GLU A 76 12.34 1.15 -8.76
N ALA A 77 11.55 0.11 -9.05
CA ALA A 77 12.06 -1.13 -9.63
C ALA A 77 12.61 -0.93 -11.05
N GLU A 78 12.02 -0.03 -11.84
CA GLU A 78 12.55 0.36 -13.16
C GLU A 78 13.92 1.03 -13.06
N LYS A 79 14.18 1.85 -12.04
CA LYS A 79 15.50 2.46 -11.82
C LYS A 79 16.54 1.39 -11.48
N LEU A 80 16.18 0.41 -10.66
CA LEU A 80 17.06 -0.70 -10.30
C LEU A 80 17.49 -1.57 -11.50
N GLU A 81 16.63 -1.72 -12.51
CA GLU A 81 16.98 -2.48 -13.72
C GLU A 81 17.88 -1.72 -14.69
N LYS A 82 18.00 -0.39 -14.55
CA LYS A 82 18.84 0.46 -15.41
C LYS A 82 20.26 0.65 -14.87
N ILE A 83 20.54 0.13 -13.67
CA ILE A 83 21.85 0.13 -13.00
C ILE A 83 22.46 -1.26 -13.19
#